data_AF-A0A8E2JBE5-F1
#
_entry.id   AF-A0A8E2JBE5-F1
#
_cell.length_a   1.000
_cell.length_b   1.000
_cell.length_c   1.000
_cell.angle_alpha   90.00
_cell.angle_beta   90.00
_cell.angle_gamma   90.00
#
_symmetry.space_group_name_H-M   'P 1'
#
loop_
_entity.id
_entity.type
_entity.pdbx_description
1 polymer ?
#
loop_
_entity_poly.entity_id
_entity_poly.type
_entity_poly.pdbx_seq_one_letter_code
_entity_poly.pdbx_strand_id
1 'polypeptide(L)'
;MTALKYAAWTTDLEIQFYAALAHIKINHDKLDDSARKVLGLYDVRPGDHPSRSSRMQIHGTALTTDEVPANYFRAEGIIKNCNTIEDYRNLDRGAVIERAGQTIWEAIHDGSIYECPSLLSSFTAISFADLKKYKFTFHFGYPAIHSEPHWIPVSEPIRFTAGETTHLVDAVQTFKYSEDTRQRGFFIAKRVRGDPTPTEEPPKTPQTPVNELGYRWVVGRLEKYEQGFFDNIDEKDRFVCFADPSTYADNPGWMLRNLLILVRHRWRLDHVQIICYRDTHLRRDQANSLILDLKSGEPLATASSITQQDETTPRPLSPKMPKVTGWERNEAGKLSSRLVDLSEYMDERKLADQAVDLNLKLIKWRIAPTLDLDVIKNTKCLLLGAGTLGSYVSRNLMGWGVRKITFIDNAKVSFSNPVRQPLFDFKDCLQGGAKKAQRAAEALGEIYPGIDATGHVISVPMAGHPIADEKKTKTEFELLRKLINEHDAIFLLMDTRESRWLPTVMGKAAGKIVLNAALGFDTFVVMRHGLKAKGQGEEELGCYFCNDVVAPAD
;
A
#
# COMPACT_ATOMS: atom_id res chain seq x y z
N MET A 1 3.25 17.01 40.11
CA MET A 1 2.53 16.32 39.02
C MET A 1 3.47 16.12 37.84
N THR A 2 3.38 15.00 37.14
CA THR A 2 4.24 14.68 35.98
C THR A 2 3.78 15.44 34.74
N ALA A 3 4.71 15.73 33.83
CA ALA A 3 4.39 16.36 32.54
C ALA A 3 3.32 15.58 31.76
N LEU A 4 2.47 16.33 31.03
CA LEU A 4 1.40 15.77 30.23
C LEU A 4 1.95 14.81 29.17
N LYS A 5 1.35 13.62 29.05
CA LYS A 5 1.66 12.63 28.02
C LYS A 5 0.65 12.75 26.87
N TYR A 6 1.10 12.44 25.66
CA TYR A 6 0.31 12.65 24.45
C TYR A 6 0.24 11.36 23.63
N ALA A 7 -0.94 11.05 23.08
CA ALA A 7 -1.11 9.99 22.12
C ALA A 7 -0.49 10.42 20.78
N ALA A 8 0.46 9.63 20.27
CA ALA A 8 1.13 9.92 19.01
C ALA A 8 0.23 9.62 17.81
N TRP A 9 0.43 10.37 16.73
CA TRP A 9 -0.21 10.06 15.45
C TRP A 9 0.31 8.74 14.87
N THR A 10 -0.59 8.03 14.20
CA THR A 10 -0.26 6.93 13.30
C THR A 10 -0.80 7.20 11.90
N THR A 11 0.00 6.96 10.86
CA THR A 11 -0.40 7.12 9.46
C THR A 11 -1.18 5.91 8.96
N ASP A 12 -2.29 6.17 8.29
CA ASP A 12 -3.12 5.22 7.54
C ASP A 12 -3.18 5.65 6.06
N LEU A 13 -2.68 4.81 5.15
CA LEU A 13 -2.56 5.12 3.72
C LEU A 13 -3.47 4.22 2.89
N GLU A 14 -4.34 4.80 2.08
CA GLU A 14 -5.12 4.04 1.11
C GLU A 14 -4.25 3.52 -0.03
N ILE A 15 -4.56 2.32 -0.55
CA ILE A 15 -3.82 1.72 -1.68
C ILE A 15 -3.87 2.63 -2.92
N GLN A 16 -4.98 3.33 -3.12
CA GLN A 16 -5.19 4.26 -4.22
C GLN A 16 -4.22 5.46 -4.18
N PHE A 17 -3.73 5.86 -3.00
CA PHE A 17 -2.77 6.95 -2.87
C PHE A 17 -1.44 6.62 -3.57
N TYR A 18 -0.99 5.36 -3.50
CA TYR A 18 0.25 4.94 -4.15
C TYR A 18 0.15 4.99 -5.68
N ALA A 19 -0.99 4.58 -6.22
CA ALA A 19 -1.28 4.68 -7.65
C ALA A 19 -1.35 6.14 -8.10
N ALA A 20 -2.00 7.02 -7.32
CA ALA A 20 -2.05 8.45 -7.59
C ALA A 20 -0.66 9.10 -7.54
N LEU A 21 0.17 8.76 -6.54
CA LEU A 21 1.54 9.24 -6.42
C LEU A 21 2.40 8.79 -7.61
N ALA A 22 2.29 7.52 -8.03
CA ALA A 22 2.99 7.00 -9.19
C ALA A 22 2.56 7.70 -10.49
N HIS A 23 1.24 7.88 -10.68
CA HIS A 23 0.69 8.59 -11.83
C HIS A 23 1.20 10.03 -11.90
N ILE A 24 1.14 10.76 -10.79
CA ILE A 24 1.65 12.14 -10.70
C ILE A 24 3.16 12.18 -10.96
N LYS A 25 3.92 11.23 -10.40
CA LYS A 25 5.37 11.18 -10.58
C LYS A 25 5.78 10.97 -12.04
N ILE A 26 5.09 10.09 -12.76
CA ILE A 26 5.40 9.78 -14.16
C ILE A 26 4.91 10.90 -15.09
N ASN A 27 3.66 11.33 -14.93
CA ASN A 27 2.99 12.16 -15.92
C ASN A 27 3.20 13.67 -15.69
N HIS A 28 3.44 14.09 -14.45
CA HIS A 28 3.55 15.50 -14.09
C HIS A 28 4.94 15.87 -13.55
N ASP A 29 5.41 15.23 -12.48
CA ASP A 29 6.67 15.63 -11.80
C ASP A 29 7.89 15.32 -12.66
N LYS A 30 7.93 14.12 -13.24
CA LYS A 30 9.10 13.59 -13.93
C LYS A 30 10.32 13.68 -13.00
N LEU A 31 11.27 14.56 -13.31
CA LEU A 31 12.48 14.78 -12.51
C LEU A 31 12.30 15.80 -11.37
N ASP A 32 11.20 16.55 -11.34
CA ASP A 32 10.91 17.47 -10.25
C ASP A 32 10.67 16.69 -8.94
N ASP A 33 11.36 17.10 -7.88
CA ASP A 33 11.29 16.53 -6.54
C ASP A 33 10.83 17.58 -5.50
N SER A 34 10.24 18.68 -5.98
CA SER A 34 9.62 19.72 -5.18
C SER A 34 8.52 19.14 -4.30
N ALA A 35 8.36 19.70 -3.10
CA ALA A 35 7.34 19.25 -2.17
C ALA A 35 5.94 19.54 -2.72
N ARG A 36 5.03 18.58 -2.58
CA ARG A 36 3.62 18.70 -2.98
C ARG A 36 2.73 18.80 -1.76
N LYS A 37 1.65 19.55 -1.88
CA LYS A 37 0.56 19.54 -0.89
C LYS A 37 -0.08 18.16 -0.84
N VAL A 38 -0.40 17.70 0.37
CA VAL A 38 -1.18 16.49 0.63
C VAL A 38 -2.26 16.80 1.65
N LEU A 39 -3.50 16.48 1.35
CA LEU A 39 -4.59 16.57 2.32
C LEU A 39 -4.51 15.39 3.30
N GLY A 40 -4.40 15.69 4.59
CA GLY A 40 -4.59 14.71 5.65
C GLY A 40 -5.96 14.85 6.28
N LEU A 41 -6.55 13.72 6.64
CA LEU A 41 -7.86 13.66 7.28
C LEU A 41 -7.75 12.87 8.59
N TYR A 42 -8.46 13.29 9.61
CA TYR A 42 -8.63 12.51 10.84
C TYR A 42 -10.05 12.65 11.34
N ASP A 43 -10.48 11.71 12.18
CA ASP A 43 -11.81 11.72 12.76
C ASP A 43 -11.80 11.21 14.20
N VAL A 44 -12.88 11.51 14.90
CA VAL A 44 -13.07 11.14 16.30
C VAL A 44 -13.87 9.85 16.34
N ARG A 45 -13.23 8.76 16.81
CA ARG A 45 -13.82 7.41 16.89
C ARG A 45 -13.72 6.85 18.31
N PRO A 46 -14.64 7.20 19.23
CA PRO A 46 -14.54 6.80 20.64
C PRO A 46 -14.55 5.30 20.88
N GLY A 47 -15.12 4.52 19.95
CA GLY A 47 -15.14 3.07 20.02
C GLY A 47 -13.83 2.39 19.61
N ASP A 48 -12.84 3.12 19.09
CA ASP A 48 -11.56 2.54 18.71
C ASP A 48 -10.71 2.21 19.94
N HIS A 49 -10.06 1.05 19.90
CA HIS A 49 -9.05 0.68 20.90
C HIS A 49 -7.94 1.76 20.97
N PRO A 50 -7.44 2.15 22.15
CA PRO A 50 -6.46 3.23 22.30
C PRO A 50 -5.23 3.12 21.39
N SER A 51 -4.70 1.91 21.18
CA SER A 51 -3.56 1.67 20.28
C SER A 51 -3.83 1.93 18.80
N ARG A 52 -5.10 2.05 18.38
CA ARG A 52 -5.54 2.34 17.00
C ARG A 52 -6.24 3.70 16.88
N SER A 53 -6.24 4.48 17.95
CA SER A 53 -6.74 5.86 17.96
C SER A 53 -5.70 6.80 17.34
N SER A 54 -6.02 8.10 17.18
CA SER A 54 -5.09 9.10 16.65
C SER A 54 -4.52 8.76 15.26
N ARG A 55 -5.39 8.46 14.30
CA ARG A 55 -5.02 8.10 12.93
C ARG A 55 -5.08 9.28 11.98
N MET A 56 -3.98 9.53 11.27
CA MET A 56 -3.94 10.44 10.12
C MET A 56 -4.16 9.61 8.85
N GLN A 57 -5.28 9.84 8.18
CA GLN A 57 -5.70 9.14 6.98
C GLN A 57 -5.31 9.94 5.75
N ILE A 58 -4.62 9.28 4.81
CA ILE A 58 -4.29 9.83 3.49
C ILE A 58 -5.04 9.02 2.45
N HIS A 59 -6.07 9.64 1.88
CA HIS A 59 -6.96 9.01 0.89
C HIS A 59 -6.35 9.07 -0.52
N GLY A 60 -6.90 8.30 -1.45
CA GLY A 60 -6.42 8.22 -2.84
C GLY A 60 -6.42 9.57 -3.58
N THR A 61 -7.31 10.48 -3.22
CA THR A 61 -7.45 11.82 -3.82
C THR A 61 -6.65 12.91 -3.10
N ALA A 62 -5.88 12.57 -2.06
CA ALA A 62 -5.21 13.53 -1.19
C ALA A 62 -4.20 14.47 -1.89
N LEU A 63 -3.76 14.13 -3.11
CA LEU A 63 -2.85 14.94 -3.93
C LEU A 63 -3.57 15.90 -4.89
N THR A 64 -4.89 15.76 -5.06
CA THR A 64 -5.65 16.41 -6.14
C THR A 64 -6.88 17.16 -5.67
N THR A 65 -7.37 16.92 -4.45
CA THR A 65 -8.54 17.60 -3.89
C THR A 65 -8.27 18.19 -2.51
N ASP A 66 -9.01 19.24 -2.18
CA ASP A 66 -9.10 19.87 -0.87
C ASP A 66 -10.43 19.56 -0.16
N GLU A 67 -11.25 18.66 -0.73
CA GLU A 67 -12.56 18.28 -0.20
C GLU A 67 -12.43 17.47 1.09
N VAL A 68 -13.19 17.88 2.11
CA VAL A 68 -13.21 17.24 3.44
C VAL A 68 -14.62 16.71 3.72
N PRO A 69 -14.81 15.39 3.87
CA PRO A 69 -16.13 14.84 4.19
C PRO A 69 -16.61 15.28 5.58
N ALA A 70 -17.92 15.31 5.80
CA ALA A 70 -18.55 15.97 6.96
C ALA A 70 -18.06 15.48 8.35
N ASN A 71 -17.69 14.20 8.45
CA ASN A 71 -17.25 13.58 9.71
C ASN A 71 -15.74 13.67 9.94
N TYR A 72 -14.99 14.27 9.01
CA TYR A 72 -13.55 14.42 9.10
C TYR A 72 -13.15 15.84 9.49
N PHE A 73 -11.98 15.91 10.09
CA PHE A 73 -11.21 17.10 10.35
C PHE A 73 -9.99 17.12 9.43
N ARG A 74 -9.59 18.33 9.07
CA ARG A 74 -8.54 18.59 8.10
C ARG A 74 -7.19 18.77 8.77
N ALA A 75 -6.16 18.20 8.18
CA ALA A 75 -4.77 18.42 8.51
C ALA A 75 -3.98 18.82 7.25
N GLU A 76 -3.21 19.91 7.33
CA GLU A 76 -2.37 20.33 6.21
C GLU A 76 -1.11 19.46 6.11
N GLY A 77 -0.83 18.94 4.93
CA GLY A 77 0.33 18.09 4.69
C GLY A 77 1.18 18.55 3.52
N ILE A 78 2.46 18.18 3.58
CA ILE A 78 3.34 18.20 2.42
C ILE A 78 4.07 16.86 2.26
N ILE A 79 4.35 16.46 1.03
CA ILE A 79 5.17 15.29 0.71
C ILE A 79 6.33 15.67 -0.21
N LYS A 80 7.55 15.25 0.15
CA LYS A 80 8.71 15.28 -0.74
C LYS A 80 8.99 13.87 -1.24
N ASN A 81 8.88 13.66 -2.56
CA ASN A 81 9.21 12.38 -3.19
C ASN A 81 10.57 12.49 -3.90
N CYS A 82 11.58 11.84 -3.33
CA CYS A 82 12.92 11.79 -3.88
C CYS A 82 12.97 10.95 -5.15
N ASN A 83 13.83 11.34 -6.10
CA ASN A 83 14.04 10.60 -7.34
C ASN A 83 14.86 9.32 -7.15
N THR A 84 15.81 9.35 -6.21
CA THR A 84 16.72 8.24 -5.92
C THR A 84 16.62 7.81 -4.47
N ILE A 85 16.99 6.56 -4.20
CA ILE A 85 17.03 6.04 -2.83
C ILE A 85 18.19 6.66 -2.03
N GLU A 86 19.25 7.06 -2.72
CA GLU A 86 20.40 7.77 -2.15
C GLU A 86 19.97 9.14 -1.61
N ASP A 87 19.24 9.93 -2.41
CA ASP A 87 18.71 11.23 -1.99
C ASP A 87 17.78 11.07 -0.77
N TYR A 88 16.94 10.05 -0.78
CA TYR A 88 16.04 9.74 0.33
C TYR A 88 16.79 9.41 1.63
N ARG A 89 17.88 8.63 1.53
CA ARG A 89 18.70 8.23 2.68
C ARG A 89 19.52 9.39 3.23
N ASN A 90 20.02 10.25 2.35
CA ASN A 90 20.86 11.40 2.70
C ASN A 90 20.04 12.63 3.10
N LEU A 91 18.72 12.59 2.97
CA LEU A 91 17.84 13.70 3.33
C LEU A 91 17.96 14.04 4.83
N ASP A 92 18.23 15.30 5.13
CA ASP A 92 18.28 15.80 6.50
C ASP A 92 16.87 15.83 7.13
N ARG A 93 16.54 14.75 7.82
CA ARG A 93 15.26 14.57 8.53
C ARG A 93 15.08 15.58 9.67
N GLY A 94 16.16 16.10 10.25
CA GLY A 94 16.11 17.14 11.28
C GLY A 94 15.65 18.45 10.67
N ALA A 95 16.32 18.89 9.61
CA ALA A 95 15.95 20.13 8.90
C ALA A 95 14.52 20.08 8.30
N VAL A 96 14.06 18.91 7.84
CA VAL A 96 12.70 18.74 7.32
C VAL A 96 11.64 18.95 8.41
N ILE A 97 11.81 18.33 9.59
CA ILE A 97 10.81 18.47 10.66
C ILE A 97 10.89 19.86 11.31
N GLU A 98 12.08 20.47 11.40
CA GLU A 98 12.26 21.84 11.87
C GLU A 98 11.58 22.85 10.95
N ARG A 99 11.73 22.73 9.63
CA ARG A 99 11.01 23.57 8.66
C ARG A 99 9.49 23.46 8.79
N ALA A 100 8.98 22.24 8.98
CA ALA A 100 7.55 22.04 9.20
C ALA A 100 7.06 22.68 10.51
N GLY A 101 7.86 22.61 11.58
CA GLY A 101 7.58 23.32 12.83
C GLY A 101 7.65 24.84 12.68
N GLN A 102 8.61 25.35 11.90
CA GLN A 102 8.78 26.78 11.64
C GLN A 102 7.53 27.38 10.96
N THR A 103 6.91 26.66 10.03
CA THR A 103 5.65 27.10 9.40
C THR A 103 4.54 27.31 10.44
N ILE A 104 4.40 26.40 11.41
CA ILE A 104 3.42 26.54 12.50
C ILE A 104 3.80 27.72 13.40
N TRP A 105 5.08 27.83 13.75
CA TRP A 105 5.60 28.88 14.61
C TRP A 105 5.38 30.27 14.05
N GLU A 106 5.70 30.48 12.78
CA GLU A 106 5.50 31.75 12.07
C GLU A 106 4.01 32.09 11.99
N ALA A 107 3.17 31.12 11.60
CA ALA A 107 1.72 31.32 11.51
C ALA A 107 1.10 31.75 12.86
N ILE A 108 1.61 31.21 13.98
CA ILE A 108 1.19 31.61 15.32
C ILE A 108 1.58 33.05 15.63
N HIS A 109 2.78 33.50 15.23
CA HIS A 109 3.25 34.84 15.56
C HIS A 109 2.67 35.92 14.63
N ASP A 110 2.50 35.63 13.34
CA ASP A 110 1.95 36.58 12.37
C ASP A 110 0.40 36.62 12.37
N GLY A 111 -0.27 35.58 12.89
CA GLY A 111 -1.73 35.50 13.03
C GLY A 111 -2.45 34.79 11.91
N SER A 112 -1.73 34.39 10.85
CA SER A 112 -2.29 33.55 9.78
C SER A 112 -2.78 32.19 10.30
N ILE A 113 -2.35 31.75 11.49
CA ILE A 113 -2.90 30.55 12.15
C ILE A 113 -4.42 30.62 12.37
N TYR A 114 -4.99 31.81 12.50
CA TYR A 114 -6.44 31.98 12.66
C TYR A 114 -7.21 31.76 11.36
N GLU A 115 -6.59 32.01 10.21
CA GLU A 115 -7.19 31.71 8.91
C GLU A 115 -7.16 30.21 8.62
N CYS A 116 -6.11 29.52 9.08
CA CYS A 116 -5.89 28.09 8.86
C CYS A 116 -5.49 27.32 10.14
N PRO A 117 -6.40 27.14 11.13
CA PRO A 117 -6.07 26.41 12.36
C PRO A 117 -5.68 24.94 12.14
N SER A 118 -6.08 24.32 11.02
CA SER A 118 -5.67 22.96 10.61
C SER A 118 -4.15 22.77 10.51
N LEU A 119 -3.37 23.86 10.41
CA LEU A 119 -1.90 23.82 10.51
C LEU A 119 -1.40 23.30 11.86
N LEU A 120 -2.15 23.47 12.95
CA LEU A 120 -1.80 22.92 14.26
C LEU A 120 -1.76 21.38 14.27
N SER A 121 -2.49 20.75 13.36
CA SER A 121 -2.49 19.30 13.09
C SER A 121 -1.69 18.92 11.84
N SER A 122 -0.81 19.79 11.34
CA SER A 122 -0.08 19.54 10.10
C SER A 122 0.89 18.36 10.18
N PHE A 123 1.30 17.87 9.01
CA PHE A 123 2.29 16.81 8.85
C PHE A 123 3.22 17.05 7.66
N THR A 124 4.33 16.33 7.64
CA THR A 124 5.26 16.26 6.53
C THR A 124 5.57 14.81 6.22
N ALA A 125 5.76 14.47 4.95
CA ALA A 125 6.12 13.14 4.51
C ALA A 125 7.34 13.20 3.61
N ILE A 126 8.25 12.25 3.80
CA ILE A 126 9.36 12.01 2.88
C ILE A 126 9.16 10.65 2.26
N SER A 127 9.39 10.54 0.95
CA SER A 127 9.12 9.33 0.20
C SER A 127 10.14 9.06 -0.90
N PHE A 128 10.21 7.79 -1.29
CA PHE A 128 10.89 7.32 -2.49
C PHE A 128 10.03 6.22 -3.11
N ALA A 129 9.64 6.41 -4.36
CA ALA A 129 8.85 5.45 -5.13
C ALA A 129 9.72 4.74 -6.19
N ASP A 130 10.05 3.46 -5.97
CA ASP A 130 10.65 2.60 -6.99
C ASP A 130 9.53 2.07 -7.89
N LEU A 131 9.20 2.85 -8.92
CA LEU A 131 8.12 2.55 -9.86
C LEU A 131 8.44 1.36 -10.77
N LYS A 132 9.70 0.91 -10.84
CA LYS A 132 10.07 -0.31 -11.58
C LYS A 132 9.76 -1.57 -10.79
N LYS A 133 9.85 -1.50 -9.46
CA LYS A 133 9.59 -2.64 -8.56
C LYS A 133 8.25 -2.51 -7.81
N TYR A 134 7.51 -1.42 -8.03
CA TYR A 134 6.30 -1.07 -7.29
C TYR A 134 6.51 -1.05 -5.77
N LYS A 135 7.69 -0.58 -5.35
CA LYS A 135 8.09 -0.49 -3.94
C LYS A 135 8.12 0.96 -3.51
N PHE A 136 7.45 1.27 -2.42
CA PHE A 136 7.33 2.63 -1.94
C PHE A 136 7.84 2.73 -0.52
N THR A 137 8.78 3.64 -0.30
CA THR A 137 9.39 3.90 1.01
C THR A 137 8.88 5.24 1.53
N PHE A 138 8.31 5.28 2.74
CA PHE A 138 7.77 6.51 3.35
C PHE A 138 8.25 6.69 4.78
N HIS A 139 8.26 7.94 5.23
CA HIS A 139 8.32 8.26 6.65
C HIS A 139 7.53 9.55 6.88
N PHE A 140 6.57 9.49 7.80
CA PHE A 140 5.72 10.62 8.16
C PHE A 140 6.25 11.30 9.42
N GLY A 141 6.15 12.62 9.46
CA GLY A 141 6.53 13.46 10.57
C GLY A 141 5.39 14.40 10.94
N TYR A 142 5.07 14.46 12.22
CA TYR A 142 4.02 15.29 12.79
C TYR A 142 4.65 16.37 13.67
N PRO A 143 5.04 17.52 13.10
CA PRO A 143 5.79 18.56 13.81
C PRO A 143 5.06 18.97 15.09
N ALA A 144 5.74 18.79 16.21
CA ALA A 144 5.31 19.22 17.52
C ALA A 144 6.40 20.08 18.15
N ILE A 145 6.08 21.35 18.34
CA ILE A 145 6.97 22.32 18.97
C ILE A 145 6.92 22.10 20.49
N HIS A 146 8.09 22.06 21.12
CA HIS A 146 8.20 21.86 22.56
C HIS A 146 7.87 23.15 23.30
N SER A 147 7.08 23.06 24.37
CA SER A 147 6.81 24.19 25.24
C SER A 147 7.72 24.12 26.46
N GLU A 148 8.48 25.19 26.70
CA GLU A 148 9.28 25.39 27.91
C GLU A 148 8.86 26.71 28.59
N PRO A 149 8.48 26.68 29.89
CA PRO A 149 8.29 25.52 30.75
C PRO A 149 7.14 24.60 30.30
N HIS A 150 7.22 23.32 30.65
CA HIS A 150 6.21 22.33 30.29
C HIS A 150 4.85 22.62 30.92
N TRP A 151 3.77 22.32 30.18
CA TRP A 151 2.41 22.32 30.70
C TRP A 151 2.19 21.08 31.58
N ILE A 152 1.68 21.32 32.78
CA ILE A 152 1.34 20.30 33.78
C ILE A 152 -0.15 20.36 34.11
N PRO A 153 -0.82 19.21 34.30
CA PRO A 153 -2.18 19.19 34.80
C PRO A 153 -2.21 19.74 36.24
N VAL A 154 -3.26 20.51 36.56
CA VAL A 154 -3.54 21.06 37.90
C VAL A 154 -4.46 20.14 38.69
N SER A 155 -5.30 19.37 37.99
CA SER A 155 -6.25 18.40 38.56
C SER A 155 -6.36 17.16 37.66
N GLU A 156 -7.04 16.12 38.15
CA GLU A 156 -7.37 14.95 37.33
C GLU A 156 -8.32 15.33 36.18
N PRO A 157 -8.23 14.67 35.00
CA PRO A 157 -9.13 14.92 33.89
C PRO A 157 -10.60 14.79 34.28
N ILE A 158 -11.39 15.81 34.00
CA ILE A 158 -12.83 15.83 34.31
C ILE A 158 -13.60 15.37 33.08
N ARG A 159 -14.65 14.55 33.28
CA ARG A 159 -15.60 14.17 32.23
C ARG A 159 -16.92 14.90 32.40
N PHE A 160 -17.57 15.16 31.28
CA PHE A 160 -18.94 15.66 31.26
C PHE A 160 -19.93 14.61 31.74
N THR A 161 -21.08 15.07 32.24
CA THR A 161 -22.27 14.22 32.37
C THR A 161 -22.96 14.04 31.00
N ALA A 162 -23.84 13.03 30.89
CA ALA A 162 -24.60 12.75 29.66
C ALA A 162 -25.42 13.97 29.15
N GLY A 163 -25.97 14.76 30.08
CA GLY A 163 -26.67 16.01 29.75
C GLY A 163 -25.72 17.05 29.18
N GLU A 164 -24.61 17.33 29.86
CA GLU A 164 -23.65 18.36 29.44
C GLU A 164 -23.03 18.08 28.06
N THR A 165 -22.69 16.81 27.77
CA THR A 165 -22.14 16.41 26.46
C THR A 165 -23.15 16.61 25.34
N THR A 166 -24.43 16.30 25.56
CA THR A 166 -25.46 16.38 24.52
C THR A 166 -25.57 17.81 23.96
N HIS A 167 -25.62 18.81 24.84
CA HIS A 167 -25.70 20.22 24.42
C HIS A 167 -24.38 20.74 23.84
N LEU A 168 -23.23 20.25 24.31
CA LEU A 168 -21.93 20.59 23.73
C LEU A 168 -21.83 20.06 22.29
N VAL A 169 -22.22 18.81 22.06
CA VAL A 169 -22.23 18.17 20.74
C VAL A 169 -23.12 18.93 19.77
N ASP A 170 -24.32 19.33 20.19
CA ASP A 170 -25.22 20.12 19.36
C ASP A 170 -24.59 21.48 18.98
N ALA A 171 -24.00 22.19 19.95
CA ALA A 171 -23.33 23.48 19.69
C ALA A 171 -22.10 23.35 18.77
N VAL A 172 -21.28 22.32 18.97
CA VAL A 172 -20.11 22.03 18.12
C VAL A 172 -20.55 21.62 16.72
N GLN A 173 -21.64 20.86 16.58
CA GLN A 173 -22.16 20.46 15.28
C GLN A 173 -22.69 21.66 14.50
N THR A 174 -23.41 22.58 15.16
CA THR A 174 -23.84 23.86 14.55
C THR A 174 -22.63 24.66 14.08
N PHE A 175 -21.59 24.80 14.92
CA PHE A 175 -20.34 25.47 14.55
C PHE A 175 -19.69 24.80 13.34
N LYS A 176 -19.52 23.48 13.33
CA LYS A 176 -18.89 22.76 12.21
C LYS A 176 -19.64 22.97 10.90
N TYR A 177 -20.97 23.08 10.94
CA TYR A 177 -21.79 23.26 9.73
C TYR A 177 -21.66 24.67 9.14
N SER A 178 -21.51 25.70 9.99
CA SER A 178 -21.40 27.09 9.55
C SER A 178 -19.98 27.51 9.13
N GLU A 179 -18.98 26.63 9.30
CA GLU A 179 -17.57 27.00 9.25
C GLU A 179 -16.78 26.25 8.18
N ASP A 180 -15.72 26.93 7.69
CA ASP A 180 -14.74 26.36 6.77
C ASP A 180 -14.06 25.12 7.38
N THR A 181 -13.78 24.13 6.54
CA THR A 181 -13.17 22.85 6.96
C THR A 181 -11.86 23.00 7.74
N ARG A 182 -11.09 24.06 7.49
CA ARG A 182 -9.83 24.40 8.18
C ARG A 182 -10.05 24.85 9.63
N GLN A 183 -11.24 25.34 9.97
CA GLN A 183 -11.60 25.87 11.29
C GLN A 183 -12.13 24.79 12.24
N ARG A 184 -12.61 23.66 11.71
CA ARG A 184 -13.42 22.70 12.47
C ARG A 184 -12.66 21.94 13.55
N GLY A 185 -11.34 21.79 13.39
CA GLY A 185 -10.49 21.00 14.29
C GLY A 185 -10.13 21.71 15.59
N PHE A 186 -10.20 23.04 15.63
CA PHE A 186 -9.75 23.85 16.78
C PHE A 186 -10.70 25.02 17.00
N PHE A 187 -11.21 25.17 18.21
CA PHE A 187 -12.23 26.16 18.52
C PHE A 187 -12.16 26.58 19.99
N ILE A 188 -12.90 27.61 20.37
CA ILE A 188 -13.09 28.03 21.76
C ILE A 188 -14.55 27.86 22.16
N ALA A 189 -14.80 27.55 23.42
CA ALA A 189 -16.15 27.35 23.95
C ALA A 189 -16.30 28.01 25.31
N LYS A 190 -17.50 28.52 25.60
CA LYS A 190 -17.85 29.05 26.92
C LYS A 190 -19.21 28.57 27.39
N ARG A 191 -19.37 28.48 28.72
CA ARG A 191 -20.68 28.32 29.35
C ARG A 191 -21.21 29.71 29.72
N VAL A 192 -22.38 30.07 29.21
CA VAL A 192 -23.04 31.34 29.55
C VAL A 192 -24.22 31.04 30.48
N ARG A 193 -24.16 31.60 31.70
CA ARG A 193 -25.18 31.45 32.75
C ARG A 193 -26.07 32.70 32.78
N GLY A 194 -27.39 32.54 32.76
CA GLY A 194 -28.38 33.63 32.78
C GLY A 194 -29.31 33.68 31.56
N ASP A 195 -30.52 34.20 31.75
CA ASP A 195 -31.57 34.35 30.73
C ASP A 195 -31.13 35.28 29.57
N PRO A 196 -31.56 35.03 28.33
CA PRO A 196 -31.35 35.96 27.23
C PRO A 196 -32.08 37.29 27.53
N THR A 197 -31.40 38.40 27.25
CA THR A 197 -32.02 39.74 27.19
C THR A 197 -33.27 39.69 26.29
N PRO A 198 -34.40 40.32 26.69
CA PRO A 198 -35.66 40.26 25.96
C PRO A 198 -35.62 41.23 24.77
N THR A 199 -35.04 40.81 23.65
CA THR A 199 -35.15 41.58 22.39
C THR A 199 -35.55 40.78 21.16
N GLU A 200 -35.80 39.47 21.27
CA GLU A 200 -36.43 38.71 20.20
C GLU A 200 -37.49 37.78 20.79
N GLU A 201 -38.75 37.98 20.40
CA GLU A 201 -39.88 37.12 20.79
C GLU A 201 -39.59 35.67 20.34
N PRO A 202 -39.61 34.68 21.25
CA PRO A 202 -39.46 33.29 20.83
C PRO A 202 -40.74 32.81 20.15
N PRO A 203 -40.67 32.12 19.00
CA PRO A 203 -41.84 31.43 18.47
C PRO A 203 -42.29 30.37 19.47
N LYS A 204 -43.61 30.32 19.72
CA LYS A 204 -44.26 29.36 20.63
C LYS A 204 -44.14 27.93 20.07
N THR A 205 -43.07 27.23 20.43
CA THR A 205 -42.94 25.77 20.33
C THR A 205 -42.70 25.17 21.72
N PRO A 206 -43.03 23.88 21.96
CA PRO A 206 -42.98 23.27 23.28
C PRO A 206 -41.61 23.43 23.93
N GLN A 207 -41.58 23.73 25.23
CA GLN A 207 -40.38 24.01 26.03
C GLN A 207 -39.24 23.05 25.69
N THR A 208 -38.20 23.57 25.04
CA THR A 208 -36.97 22.86 24.73
C THR A 208 -36.13 22.64 26.00
N PRO A 209 -35.33 21.57 26.09
CA PRO A 209 -34.59 21.15 27.30
C PRO A 209 -33.37 22.03 27.61
N VAL A 210 -33.51 23.36 27.57
CA VAL A 210 -32.47 24.32 27.99
C VAL A 210 -32.56 24.62 29.49
N ASN A 211 -33.69 24.30 30.13
CA ASN A 211 -33.97 24.63 31.53
C ASN A 211 -33.28 23.74 32.59
N GLU A 212 -32.60 22.65 32.22
CA GLU A 212 -32.04 21.70 33.21
C GLU A 212 -30.57 21.95 33.59
N LEU A 213 -29.75 22.56 32.72
CA LEU A 213 -28.31 22.71 32.95
C LEU A 213 -27.89 24.06 33.60
N GLY A 214 -28.77 25.06 33.55
CA GLY A 214 -28.48 26.40 34.07
C GLY A 214 -27.45 27.22 33.27
N TYR A 215 -27.02 26.74 32.11
CA TYR A 215 -26.17 27.47 31.17
C TYR A 215 -26.36 26.97 29.73
N ARG A 216 -25.94 27.80 28.76
CA ARG A 216 -25.84 27.41 27.34
C ARG A 216 -24.40 27.39 26.86
N TRP A 217 -24.08 26.47 25.95
CA TRP A 217 -22.79 26.45 25.26
C TRP A 217 -22.77 27.49 24.13
N VAL A 218 -21.67 28.21 24.03
CA VAL A 218 -21.35 29.06 22.89
C VAL A 218 -19.99 28.64 22.37
N VAL A 219 -19.91 28.33 21.07
CA VAL A 219 -18.69 27.90 20.38
C VAL A 219 -18.28 28.97 19.37
N GLY A 220 -16.97 29.21 19.24
CA GLY A 220 -16.42 30.19 18.32
C GLY A 220 -15.07 29.78 17.76
N ARG A 221 -14.66 30.46 16.68
CA ARG A 221 -13.32 30.34 16.09
C ARG A 221 -12.24 30.81 17.07
N LEU A 222 -11.02 30.30 16.90
CA LEU A 222 -9.86 30.72 17.72
C LEU A 222 -9.62 32.24 17.66
N GLU A 223 -9.85 32.88 16.50
CA GLU A 223 -9.65 34.32 16.30
C GLU A 223 -10.45 35.18 17.30
N LYS A 224 -11.63 34.69 17.73
CA LYS A 224 -12.52 35.43 18.61
C LYS A 224 -11.95 35.62 20.02
N TYR A 225 -10.92 34.84 20.39
CA TYR A 225 -10.21 35.03 21.65
C TYR A 225 -9.69 36.48 21.78
N GLU A 226 -9.02 36.99 20.74
CA GLU A 226 -8.48 38.35 20.72
C GLU A 226 -9.56 39.42 20.55
N GLN A 227 -10.80 39.01 20.22
CA GLN A 227 -11.96 39.86 20.03
C GLN A 227 -12.88 39.92 21.27
N GLY A 228 -12.40 39.46 22.43
CA GLY A 228 -13.17 39.52 23.67
C GLY A 228 -14.23 38.42 23.82
N PHE A 229 -14.06 37.25 23.17
CA PHE A 229 -15.03 36.15 23.29
C PHE A 229 -15.31 35.72 24.73
N PHE A 230 -14.32 35.85 25.62
CA PHE A 230 -14.42 35.47 27.03
C PHE A 230 -14.70 36.64 27.98
N ASP A 231 -15.00 37.84 27.45
CA ASP A 231 -15.31 39.00 28.27
C ASP A 231 -16.52 38.73 29.17
N ASN A 232 -16.40 39.08 30.45
CA ASN A 232 -17.42 38.89 31.48
C ASN A 232 -17.84 37.42 31.72
N ILE A 233 -16.98 36.46 31.41
CA ILE A 233 -17.20 35.03 31.69
C ILE A 233 -16.27 34.59 32.81
N ASP A 234 -16.74 33.82 33.79
CA ASP A 234 -15.87 33.25 34.84
C ASP A 234 -14.80 32.33 34.24
N GLU A 235 -13.58 32.33 34.78
CA GLU A 235 -12.48 31.49 34.28
C GLU A 235 -12.85 30.02 34.13
N LYS A 236 -13.58 29.47 35.12
CA LYS A 236 -14.09 28.08 35.14
C LYS A 236 -14.98 27.69 33.95
N ASP A 237 -15.55 28.69 33.28
CA ASP A 237 -16.52 28.56 32.19
C ASP A 237 -15.89 28.92 30.82
N ARG A 238 -14.55 29.08 30.74
CA ARG A 238 -13.79 29.38 29.51
C ARG A 238 -12.99 28.16 29.06
N PHE A 239 -13.15 27.73 27.81
CA PHE A 239 -12.51 26.52 27.30
C PHE A 239 -11.86 26.73 25.93
N VAL A 240 -10.66 26.19 25.77
CA VAL A 240 -9.99 26.07 24.48
C VAL A 240 -10.10 24.61 24.05
N CYS A 241 -10.54 24.36 22.82
CA CYS A 241 -11.02 23.05 22.40
C CYS A 241 -10.30 22.59 21.13
N PHE A 242 -10.11 21.29 21.00
CA PHE A 242 -9.71 20.67 19.75
C PHE A 242 -10.40 19.31 19.57
N ALA A 243 -10.61 18.93 18.31
CA ALA A 243 -11.09 17.60 17.97
C ALA A 243 -9.99 16.57 18.27
N ASP A 244 -10.22 15.74 19.28
CA ASP A 244 -9.21 14.80 19.78
C ASP A 244 -9.49 13.38 19.27
N PRO A 245 -8.69 12.85 18.33
CA PRO A 245 -8.84 11.48 17.86
C PRO A 245 -8.29 10.44 18.87
N SER A 246 -7.71 10.85 19.99
CA SER A 246 -7.24 9.94 21.05
C SER A 246 -8.42 9.31 21.80
N THR A 247 -8.33 8.01 22.07
CA THR A 247 -9.27 7.29 22.95
C THR A 247 -8.65 6.85 24.27
N TYR A 248 -7.41 7.27 24.56
CA TYR A 248 -6.78 7.01 25.86
C TYR A 248 -7.47 7.78 26.98
N ALA A 249 -7.60 7.17 28.16
CA ALA A 249 -8.29 7.77 29.30
C ALA A 249 -7.76 9.16 29.69
N ASP A 250 -6.43 9.34 29.71
CA ASP A 250 -5.79 10.56 30.24
C ASP A 250 -4.79 11.20 29.25
N ASN A 251 -4.59 10.60 28.07
CA ASN A 251 -3.62 11.09 27.09
C ASN A 251 -4.36 11.84 25.97
N PRO A 252 -4.29 13.18 25.89
CA PRO A 252 -4.76 13.92 24.73
C PRO A 252 -3.96 13.56 23.49
N GLY A 253 -4.54 13.75 22.30
CA GLY A 253 -3.79 13.53 21.07
C GLY A 253 -2.65 14.52 20.86
N TRP A 254 -1.77 14.17 19.93
CA TRP A 254 -0.52 14.86 19.61
C TRP A 254 -0.64 16.37 19.31
N MET A 255 -1.69 16.79 18.59
CA MET A 255 -1.85 18.18 18.13
C MET A 255 -2.04 19.20 19.26
N LEU A 256 -2.42 18.76 20.47
CA LEU A 256 -2.54 19.65 21.63
C LEU A 256 -1.21 20.37 21.92
N ARG A 257 -0.07 19.73 21.62
CA ARG A 257 1.25 20.37 21.78
C ARG A 257 1.36 21.70 21.04
N ASN A 258 0.90 21.75 19.79
CA ASN A 258 0.95 22.95 18.97
C ASN A 258 -0.09 23.99 19.40
N LEU A 259 -1.29 23.54 19.80
CA LEU A 259 -2.31 24.43 20.35
C LEU A 259 -1.83 25.15 21.61
N LEU A 260 -1.13 24.45 22.50
CA LEU A 260 -0.54 25.03 23.71
C LEU A 260 0.57 26.04 23.42
N ILE A 261 1.25 25.93 22.27
CA ILE A 261 2.19 26.95 21.81
C ILE A 261 1.46 28.22 21.41
N LEU A 262 0.33 28.12 20.71
CA LEU A 262 -0.52 29.26 20.40
C LEU A 262 -1.00 29.95 21.69
N VAL A 263 -1.52 29.17 22.64
CA VAL A 263 -1.98 29.68 23.95
C VAL A 263 -0.87 30.43 24.69
N ARG A 264 0.34 29.86 24.76
CA ARG A 264 1.45 30.48 25.50
C ARG A 264 2.02 31.69 24.78
N HIS A 265 2.30 31.60 23.49
CA HIS A 265 3.09 32.60 22.77
C HIS A 265 2.24 33.72 22.17
N ARG A 266 1.00 33.44 21.79
CA ARG A 266 0.10 34.45 21.22
C ARG A 266 -0.81 35.04 22.29
N TRP A 267 -1.52 34.20 23.03
CA TRP A 267 -2.45 34.65 24.07
C TRP A 267 -1.81 34.99 25.41
N ARG A 268 -0.51 34.65 25.58
CA ARG A 268 0.28 34.94 26.79
C ARG A 268 -0.32 34.33 28.06
N LEU A 269 -1.06 33.24 27.92
CA LEU A 269 -1.63 32.51 29.04
C LEU A 269 -0.64 31.48 29.59
N ASP A 270 -0.53 31.42 30.90
CA ASP A 270 0.15 30.38 31.67
C ASP A 270 -0.84 29.39 32.29
N HIS A 271 -2.15 29.67 32.26
CA HIS A 271 -3.22 28.80 32.74
C HIS A 271 -4.33 28.69 31.69
N VAL A 272 -4.82 27.48 31.44
CA VAL A 272 -5.86 27.23 30.43
C VAL A 272 -6.64 25.95 30.72
N GLN A 273 -7.96 25.99 30.51
CA GLN A 273 -8.80 24.79 30.46
C GLN A 273 -8.96 24.30 29.03
N ILE A 274 -8.58 23.05 28.78
CA ILE A 274 -8.65 22.39 27.48
C ILE A 274 -9.82 21.40 27.44
N ILE A 275 -10.66 21.47 26.42
CA ILE A 275 -11.58 20.38 26.07
C ILE A 275 -10.94 19.54 24.96
N CYS A 276 -10.60 18.31 25.30
CA CYS A 276 -10.30 17.25 24.34
C CYS A 276 -11.63 16.73 23.79
N TYR A 277 -12.11 17.30 22.68
CA TYR A 277 -13.43 17.00 22.15
C TYR A 277 -13.43 15.64 21.45
N ARG A 278 -14.07 14.65 22.08
CA ARG A 278 -14.12 13.25 21.65
C ARG A 278 -15.55 12.76 21.39
N ASP A 279 -16.54 13.63 21.48
CA ASP A 279 -17.93 13.22 21.35
C ASP A 279 -18.40 13.25 19.89
N THR A 280 -19.39 12.42 19.56
CA THR A 280 -19.90 12.26 18.20
C THR A 280 -21.40 12.50 18.17
N HIS A 281 -21.90 13.05 17.06
CA HIS A 281 -23.32 13.36 16.92
C HIS A 281 -24.22 12.11 17.01
N LEU A 282 -23.75 10.96 16.49
CA LEU A 282 -24.48 9.69 16.53
C LEU A 282 -24.70 9.14 17.94
N ARG A 283 -23.82 9.49 18.89
CA ARG A 283 -23.87 9.05 20.30
C ARG A 283 -23.62 10.22 21.23
N ARG A 284 -24.41 11.28 21.06
CA ARG A 284 -24.21 12.58 21.71
C ARG A 284 -24.35 12.57 23.23
N ASP A 285 -25.02 11.55 23.77
CA ASP A 285 -25.21 11.28 25.20
C ASP A 285 -24.01 10.57 25.86
N GLN A 286 -23.06 10.08 25.07
CA GLN A 286 -21.85 9.43 25.58
C GLN A 286 -20.74 10.45 25.80
N ALA A 287 -20.46 10.77 27.06
CA ALA A 287 -19.42 11.71 27.45
C ALA A 287 -18.01 11.07 27.38
N ASN A 288 -17.39 11.16 26.21
CA ASN A 288 -16.03 10.72 25.93
C ASN A 288 -15.02 11.86 26.04
N SER A 289 -15.47 13.12 25.86
CA SER A 289 -14.60 14.30 25.96
C SER A 289 -14.00 14.47 27.36
N LEU A 290 -12.78 15.00 27.41
CA LEU A 290 -12.07 15.31 28.65
C LEU A 290 -11.88 16.82 28.80
N ILE A 291 -11.99 17.31 30.03
CA ILE A 291 -11.54 18.64 30.41
C ILE A 291 -10.20 18.48 31.15
N LEU A 292 -9.17 19.14 30.63
CA LEU A 292 -7.86 19.23 31.26
C LEU A 292 -7.64 20.66 31.77
N ASP A 293 -7.37 20.80 33.06
CA ASP A 293 -6.95 22.07 33.64
C ASP A 293 -5.41 22.11 33.65
N LEU A 294 -4.81 22.99 32.85
CA LEU A 294 -3.37 23.00 32.59
C LEU A 294 -2.73 24.31 33.03
N LYS A 295 -1.55 24.19 33.65
CA LYS A 295 -0.70 25.32 33.99
C LYS A 295 0.71 25.14 33.42
N SER A 296 1.28 26.19 32.89
CA SER A 296 2.70 26.31 32.51
C SER A 296 3.41 27.18 33.55
N GLY A 297 4.74 27.13 33.61
CA GLY A 297 5.53 27.94 34.54
C GLY A 297 5.40 29.45 34.29
N GLU A 298 6.31 30.26 34.85
CA GLU A 298 6.19 31.73 34.85
C GLU A 298 5.72 32.35 33.52
N PRO A 299 4.85 33.39 33.58
CA PRO A 299 4.38 34.10 32.40
C PRO A 299 5.53 34.59 31.53
N LEU A 300 5.37 34.52 30.21
CA LEU A 300 6.33 35.16 29.31
C LEU A 300 6.30 36.67 29.56
N ALA A 301 7.47 37.29 29.78
CA ALA A 301 7.58 38.71 30.04
C ALA A 301 6.87 39.56 28.96
N THR A 302 6.13 40.57 29.39
CA THR A 302 5.49 41.56 28.52
C THR A 302 6.54 42.35 27.74
N ALA A 303 6.27 42.66 26.47
CA ALA A 303 7.20 43.35 25.55
C ALA A 303 7.67 44.76 25.97
N SER A 304 7.22 45.27 27.13
CA SER A 304 7.60 46.58 27.67
C SER A 304 9.01 46.65 28.27
N SER A 305 9.79 45.56 28.26
CA SER A 305 11.16 45.53 28.79
C SER A 305 12.23 45.20 27.74
N ILE A 306 12.01 45.56 26.47
CA ILE A 306 13.09 45.63 25.47
C ILE A 306 13.59 47.07 25.44
N THR A 307 14.48 47.41 26.37
CA THR A 307 15.29 48.63 26.29
C THR A 307 16.19 48.57 25.05
N GLN A 308 16.01 49.56 24.17
CA GLN A 308 16.95 50.10 23.18
C GLN A 308 18.07 49.15 22.72
N GLN A 309 17.89 48.54 21.55
CA GLN A 309 19.01 48.18 20.68
C GLN A 309 18.60 48.26 19.20
N ASP A 310 19.25 49.21 18.52
CA ASP A 310 19.41 49.47 17.09
C ASP A 310 18.22 49.36 16.13
N GLU A 311 17.79 50.55 15.68
CA GLU A 311 17.04 50.81 14.46
C GLU A 311 17.83 50.36 13.23
N THR A 312 17.52 49.19 12.66
CA THR A 312 17.60 48.90 11.20
C THR A 312 17.17 47.46 10.91
N THR A 313 15.87 47.14 11.00
CA THR A 313 15.23 46.04 10.23
C THR A 313 13.70 46.08 10.39
N PRO A 314 12.89 46.11 9.31
CA PRO A 314 11.44 46.27 9.39
C PRO A 314 10.68 44.93 9.41
N ARG A 315 10.99 44.03 10.35
CA ARG A 315 10.12 42.90 10.72
C ARG A 315 10.17 42.68 12.22
N PRO A 316 9.03 42.53 12.92
CA PRO A 316 9.07 42.13 14.33
C PRO A 316 9.76 40.77 14.41
N LEU A 317 10.92 40.69 15.07
CA LEU A 317 11.67 39.44 15.22
C LEU A 317 10.83 38.45 16.05
N SER A 318 10.27 37.43 15.39
CA SER A 318 9.68 36.29 16.08
C SER A 318 10.71 35.70 17.05
N PRO A 319 10.31 35.32 18.28
CA PRO A 319 11.23 34.70 19.23
C PRO A 319 11.82 33.41 18.64
N LYS A 320 12.99 33.01 19.13
CA LYS A 320 13.66 31.78 18.68
C LYS A 320 12.73 30.58 18.89
N MET A 321 12.48 29.82 17.83
CA MET A 321 11.60 28.66 17.88
C MET A 321 12.19 27.58 18.83
N PRO A 322 11.36 26.99 19.71
CA PRO A 322 11.75 25.85 20.53
C PRO A 322 12.08 24.60 19.70
N LYS A 323 12.61 23.57 20.37
CA LYS A 323 12.91 22.28 19.74
C LYS A 323 11.64 21.66 19.13
N VAL A 324 11.78 21.08 17.94
CA VAL A 324 10.70 20.38 17.24
C VAL A 324 10.98 18.87 17.23
N THR A 325 9.92 18.07 17.39
CA THR A 325 9.96 16.61 17.22
C THR A 325 8.72 16.16 16.44
N GLY A 326 8.65 14.89 16.02
CA GLY A 326 7.42 14.43 15.35
C GLY A 326 7.51 13.22 14.44
N TRP A 327 8.71 12.70 14.17
CA TRP A 327 8.85 11.53 13.30
C TRP A 327 8.10 10.31 13.85
N GLU A 328 7.28 9.70 13.00
CA GLU A 328 6.48 8.54 13.33
C GLU A 328 7.36 7.34 13.69
N ARG A 329 6.92 6.57 14.67
CA ARG A 329 7.59 5.33 15.07
C ARG A 329 6.89 4.13 14.41
N ASN A 330 7.68 3.11 14.08
CA ASN A 330 7.13 1.83 13.65
C ASN A 330 6.49 1.06 14.84
N GLU A 331 5.87 -0.08 14.55
CA GLU A 331 5.24 -0.94 15.58
C GLU A 331 6.23 -1.42 16.65
N ALA A 332 7.53 -1.50 16.32
CA ALA A 332 8.61 -1.82 17.27
C ALA A 332 9.13 -0.59 18.04
N GLY A 333 8.48 0.57 17.94
CA GLY A 333 8.84 1.81 18.64
C GLY A 333 10.08 2.54 18.09
N LYS A 334 10.64 2.09 16.97
CA LYS A 334 11.83 2.68 16.33
C LYS A 334 11.45 3.73 15.30
N LEU A 335 12.29 4.75 15.16
CA LEU A 335 12.18 5.75 14.10
C LEU A 335 12.74 5.14 12.80
N SER A 336 11.85 4.60 11.97
CA SER A 336 12.25 3.95 10.73
C SER A 336 11.20 4.18 9.64
N SER A 337 11.68 4.29 8.41
CA SER A 337 10.82 4.32 7.23
C SER A 337 9.99 3.04 7.09
N ARG A 338 8.76 3.18 6.58
CA ARG A 338 7.91 2.07 6.16
C ARG A 338 8.19 1.76 4.69
N LEU A 339 8.34 0.48 4.37
CA LEU A 339 8.47 -0.02 2.99
C LEU A 339 7.21 -0.82 2.66
N VAL A 340 6.54 -0.45 1.57
CA VAL A 340 5.35 -1.13 1.07
C VAL A 340 5.64 -1.68 -0.32
N ASP A 341 5.41 -2.97 -0.50
CA ASP A 341 5.55 -3.67 -1.79
C ASP A 341 4.14 -3.87 -2.37
N LEU A 342 3.84 -3.16 -3.47
CA LEU A 342 2.57 -3.26 -4.17
C LEU A 342 2.68 -4.03 -5.49
N SER A 343 3.80 -4.73 -5.71
CA SER A 343 4.00 -5.49 -6.94
C SER A 343 2.92 -6.54 -7.18
N GLU A 344 2.35 -7.15 -6.13
CA GLU A 344 1.24 -8.10 -6.28
C GLU A 344 -0.04 -7.47 -6.81
N TYR A 345 -0.22 -6.15 -6.66
CA TYR A 345 -1.42 -5.42 -7.09
C TYR A 345 -1.21 -4.60 -8.34
N MET A 346 0.05 -4.29 -8.69
CA MET A 346 0.39 -3.36 -9.77
C MET A 346 1.26 -3.97 -10.88
N ASP A 347 1.92 -5.12 -10.67
CA ASP A 347 2.72 -5.79 -11.69
C ASP A 347 1.84 -6.73 -12.52
N GLU A 348 1.62 -6.37 -13.79
CA GLU A 348 0.81 -7.14 -14.75
C GLU A 348 1.26 -8.60 -14.88
N ARG A 349 2.57 -8.88 -14.74
CA ARG A 349 3.10 -10.26 -14.83
C ARG A 349 2.70 -11.08 -13.62
N LYS A 350 2.77 -10.49 -12.42
CA LYS A 350 2.35 -11.16 -11.18
C LYS A 350 0.84 -11.36 -11.16
N LEU A 351 0.07 -10.37 -11.62
CA LEU A 351 -1.38 -10.49 -11.75
C LEU A 351 -1.76 -11.65 -12.69
N ALA A 352 -1.07 -11.79 -13.82
CA ALA A 352 -1.28 -12.93 -14.73
C ALA A 352 -0.93 -14.28 -14.08
N ASP A 353 0.20 -14.41 -13.38
CA ASP A 353 0.60 -15.64 -12.67
C ASP A 353 -0.43 -16.03 -11.59
N GLN A 354 -0.90 -15.04 -10.81
CA GLN A 354 -1.93 -15.25 -9.80
C GLN A 354 -3.26 -15.70 -10.40
N ALA A 355 -3.69 -15.12 -11.52
CA ALA A 355 -4.93 -15.49 -12.19
C ALA A 355 -4.89 -16.93 -12.74
N VAL A 356 -3.76 -17.32 -13.35
CA VAL A 356 -3.55 -18.71 -13.84
C VAL A 356 -3.56 -19.70 -12.67
N ASP A 357 -2.80 -19.41 -11.61
CA ASP A 357 -2.73 -20.30 -10.45
C ASP A 357 -4.07 -20.40 -9.70
N LEU A 358 -4.86 -19.31 -9.66
CA LEU A 358 -6.19 -19.31 -9.07
C LEU A 358 -7.14 -20.26 -9.82
N ASN A 359 -7.10 -20.27 -11.15
CA ASN A 359 -7.95 -21.16 -11.95
C ASN A 359 -7.71 -22.64 -11.59
N LEU A 360 -6.44 -23.05 -11.48
CA LEU A 360 -6.06 -24.41 -11.09
C LEU A 360 -6.44 -24.73 -9.64
N LYS A 361 -6.23 -23.79 -8.71
CA LYS A 361 -6.64 -23.93 -7.31
C LYS A 361 -8.15 -24.10 -7.18
N LEU A 362 -8.95 -23.43 -8.00
CA LEU A 362 -10.41 -23.61 -8.03
C LEU A 362 -10.81 -25.03 -8.45
N ILE A 363 -10.11 -25.65 -9.41
CA ILE A 363 -10.33 -27.05 -9.79
C ILE A 363 -10.02 -27.98 -8.60
N LYS A 364 -8.87 -27.76 -7.94
CA LYS A 364 -8.48 -28.52 -6.75
C LYS A 364 -9.54 -28.39 -5.64
N TRP A 365 -9.96 -27.19 -5.29
CA TRP A 365 -10.90 -26.97 -4.19
C TRP A 365 -12.30 -27.50 -4.47
N ARG A 366 -12.78 -27.38 -5.72
CA ARG A 366 -14.17 -27.72 -6.07
C ARG A 366 -14.36 -29.18 -6.48
N ILE A 367 -13.38 -29.77 -7.16
CA ILE A 367 -13.57 -31.04 -7.87
C ILE A 367 -12.61 -32.11 -7.35
N ALA A 368 -11.32 -31.78 -7.18
CA ALA A 368 -10.29 -32.77 -6.85
C ALA A 368 -9.37 -32.29 -5.71
N PRO A 369 -9.80 -32.35 -4.44
CA PRO A 369 -9.04 -31.80 -3.30
C PRO A 369 -7.67 -32.45 -3.08
N THR A 370 -7.52 -33.72 -3.48
CA THR A 370 -6.27 -34.49 -3.38
C THR A 370 -5.28 -34.20 -4.51
N LEU A 371 -5.65 -33.38 -5.50
CA LEU A 371 -4.77 -33.01 -6.61
C LEU A 371 -3.57 -32.20 -6.11
N ASP A 372 -2.37 -32.67 -6.44
CA ASP A 372 -1.13 -31.95 -6.18
C ASP A 372 -0.74 -31.09 -7.39
N LEU A 373 -1.12 -29.82 -7.34
CA LEU A 373 -0.80 -28.86 -8.38
C LEU A 373 0.68 -28.45 -8.37
N ASP A 374 1.36 -28.55 -7.23
CA ASP A 374 2.75 -28.12 -7.10
C ASP A 374 3.68 -29.12 -7.79
N VAL A 375 3.38 -30.41 -7.72
CA VAL A 375 4.10 -31.44 -8.48
C VAL A 375 3.99 -31.18 -9.99
N ILE A 376 2.80 -30.87 -10.49
CA ILE A 376 2.57 -30.57 -11.91
C ILE A 376 3.32 -29.29 -12.31
N LYS A 377 3.16 -28.20 -11.54
CA LYS A 377 3.78 -26.90 -11.79
C LYS A 377 5.30 -26.99 -11.90
N ASN A 378 5.93 -27.77 -11.03
CA ASN A 378 7.39 -27.90 -10.92
C ASN A 378 8.00 -28.98 -11.83
N THR A 379 7.19 -29.78 -12.53
CA THR A 379 7.69 -30.78 -13.47
C THR A 379 8.37 -30.12 -14.66
N LYS A 380 9.63 -30.49 -14.95
CA LYS A 380 10.34 -30.02 -16.14
C LYS A 380 10.06 -30.93 -17.33
N CYS A 381 9.46 -30.37 -18.37
CA CYS A 381 9.02 -31.15 -19.54
C CYS A 381 9.95 -30.94 -20.74
N LEU A 382 10.52 -32.03 -21.27
CA LEU A 382 11.24 -32.05 -22.54
C LEU A 382 10.31 -32.55 -23.66
N LEU A 383 10.09 -31.73 -24.68
CA LEU A 383 9.25 -32.03 -25.83
C LEU A 383 10.13 -32.31 -27.05
N LEU A 384 10.23 -33.59 -27.44
CA LEU A 384 10.95 -34.01 -28.64
C LEU A 384 10.01 -33.94 -29.84
N GLY A 385 10.09 -32.83 -30.56
CA GLY A 385 9.20 -32.46 -31.66
C GLY A 385 8.42 -31.18 -31.33
N ALA A 386 8.55 -30.16 -32.18
CA ALA A 386 7.80 -28.90 -32.13
C ALA A 386 6.77 -28.79 -33.27
N GLY A 387 6.35 -29.94 -33.82
CA GLY A 387 5.29 -30.04 -34.81
C GLY A 387 3.89 -29.88 -34.21
N THR A 388 2.90 -30.55 -34.81
CA THR A 388 1.50 -30.48 -34.36
C THR A 388 1.34 -30.95 -32.92
N LEU A 389 1.86 -32.12 -32.59
CA LEU A 389 1.81 -32.65 -31.23
C LEU A 389 2.54 -31.75 -30.22
N GLY A 390 3.78 -31.35 -30.50
CA GLY A 390 4.55 -30.46 -29.62
C GLY A 390 3.82 -29.15 -29.30
N SER A 391 3.22 -28.54 -30.31
CA SER A 391 2.49 -27.28 -30.17
C SER A 391 1.24 -27.42 -29.29
N TYR A 392 0.45 -28.48 -29.45
CA TYR A 392 -0.75 -28.70 -28.62
C TYR A 392 -0.40 -29.18 -27.21
N VAL A 393 0.56 -30.11 -27.07
CA VAL A 393 0.97 -30.64 -25.76
C VAL A 393 1.53 -29.53 -24.89
N SER A 394 2.39 -28.66 -25.43
CA SER A 394 2.95 -27.54 -24.67
C SER A 394 1.89 -26.55 -24.17
N ARG A 395 0.90 -26.21 -25.00
CA ARG A 395 -0.25 -25.37 -24.57
C ARG A 395 -1.04 -26.04 -23.44
N ASN A 396 -1.27 -27.35 -23.52
CA ASN A 396 -1.95 -28.09 -22.46
C ASN A 396 -1.13 -28.14 -21.16
N LEU A 397 0.19 -28.36 -21.25
CA LEU A 397 1.09 -28.35 -20.09
C LEU A 397 1.10 -26.98 -19.40
N MET A 398 1.19 -25.90 -20.18
CA MET A 398 1.10 -24.53 -19.68
C MET A 398 -0.25 -24.25 -19.02
N GLY A 399 -1.35 -24.72 -19.63
CA GLY A 399 -2.70 -24.62 -19.06
C GLY A 399 -2.84 -25.35 -17.72
N TRP A 400 -2.09 -26.44 -17.52
CA TRP A 400 -1.99 -27.18 -16.24
C TRP A 400 -0.96 -26.61 -15.26
N GLY A 401 -0.32 -25.49 -15.61
CA GLY A 401 0.56 -24.75 -14.72
C GLY A 401 2.04 -25.14 -14.82
N VAL A 402 2.44 -26.03 -15.73
CA VAL A 402 3.86 -26.35 -15.96
C VAL A 402 4.64 -25.08 -16.29
N ARG A 403 5.77 -24.85 -15.60
CA ARG A 403 6.60 -23.65 -15.79
C ARG A 403 7.83 -23.85 -16.66
N LYS A 404 8.40 -25.06 -16.73
CA LYS A 404 9.62 -25.36 -17.51
C LYS A 404 9.32 -26.27 -18.70
N ILE A 405 9.43 -25.73 -19.91
CA ILE A 405 9.23 -26.48 -21.16
C ILE A 405 10.44 -26.29 -22.09
N THR A 406 11.01 -27.39 -22.55
CA THR A 406 12.13 -27.35 -23.49
C THR A 406 11.76 -28.09 -24.77
N PHE A 407 11.89 -27.44 -25.92
CA PHE A 407 11.63 -28.04 -27.24
C PHE A 407 12.92 -28.53 -27.90
N ILE A 408 12.82 -29.66 -28.61
CA ILE A 408 13.84 -30.13 -29.55
C ILE A 408 13.19 -30.34 -30.91
N ASP A 409 13.71 -29.67 -31.95
CA ASP A 409 13.26 -29.81 -33.33
C ASP A 409 14.32 -29.26 -34.29
N ASN A 410 14.61 -29.95 -35.39
CA ASN A 410 15.61 -29.52 -36.39
C ASN A 410 14.98 -28.79 -37.60
N ALA A 411 13.65 -28.79 -37.72
CA ALA A 411 12.95 -28.26 -38.88
C ALA A 411 12.71 -26.75 -38.78
N LYS A 412 12.34 -26.19 -39.92
CA LYS A 412 11.88 -24.81 -40.05
C LYS A 412 10.37 -24.77 -40.27
N VAL A 413 9.73 -23.67 -39.91
CA VAL A 413 8.31 -23.42 -40.14
C VAL A 413 8.07 -23.27 -41.65
N SER A 414 7.11 -24.02 -42.19
CA SER A 414 6.67 -23.92 -43.59
C SER A 414 5.25 -23.36 -43.69
N PHE A 415 4.85 -22.85 -44.87
CA PHE A 415 3.55 -22.20 -45.08
C PHE A 415 2.32 -23.03 -44.70
N SER A 416 2.45 -24.36 -44.70
CA SER A 416 1.35 -25.26 -44.32
C SER A 416 1.31 -25.58 -42.82
N ASN A 417 2.28 -25.09 -42.02
CA ASN A 417 2.38 -25.37 -40.59
C ASN A 417 1.42 -24.53 -39.73
N PRO A 418 1.28 -23.20 -39.89
CA PRO A 418 0.48 -22.36 -38.99
C PRO A 418 -0.95 -22.85 -38.75
N VAL A 419 -1.60 -23.37 -39.80
CA VAL A 419 -2.98 -23.91 -39.71
C VAL A 419 -3.11 -25.21 -38.91
N ARG A 420 -2.00 -25.89 -38.59
CA ARG A 420 -1.95 -27.18 -37.88
C ARG A 420 -1.08 -27.16 -36.61
N GLN A 421 -0.33 -26.09 -36.39
CA GLN A 421 0.72 -25.98 -35.38
C GLN A 421 0.53 -24.64 -34.64
N PRO A 422 -0.26 -24.59 -33.55
CA PRO A 422 -0.79 -23.35 -32.95
C PRO A 422 0.22 -22.48 -32.18
N LEU A 423 1.52 -22.65 -32.46
CA LEU A 423 2.61 -21.81 -31.97
C LEU A 423 3.28 -20.99 -33.09
N PHE A 424 2.84 -21.17 -34.34
CA PHE A 424 3.44 -20.50 -35.49
C PHE A 424 2.40 -19.69 -36.26
N ASP A 425 2.80 -18.51 -36.71
CA ASP A 425 2.00 -17.62 -37.54
C ASP A 425 2.52 -17.58 -38.99
N PHE A 426 1.77 -16.96 -39.90
CA PHE A 426 2.21 -16.73 -41.28
C PHE A 426 3.57 -16.03 -41.37
N LYS A 427 3.83 -15.05 -40.49
CA LYS A 427 5.10 -14.32 -40.43
C LYS A 427 6.31 -15.23 -40.19
N ASP A 428 6.11 -16.34 -39.48
CA ASP A 428 7.17 -17.28 -39.13
C ASP A 428 7.60 -18.15 -40.32
N CYS A 429 6.81 -18.17 -41.40
CA CYS A 429 7.13 -18.87 -42.65
C CYS A 429 8.04 -18.06 -43.58
N LEU A 430 8.13 -16.74 -43.36
CA LEU A 430 8.86 -15.83 -44.24
C LEU A 430 10.38 -16.05 -44.11
N GLN A 431 11.15 -15.52 -45.07
CA GLN A 431 12.62 -15.57 -45.06
C GLN A 431 13.21 -17.00 -44.93
N GLY A 432 12.53 -17.98 -45.51
CA GLY A 432 12.95 -19.38 -45.48
C GLY A 432 12.59 -20.13 -44.20
N GLY A 433 11.70 -19.56 -43.36
CA GLY A 433 11.11 -20.20 -42.20
C GLY A 433 11.94 -20.04 -40.92
N ALA A 434 11.26 -19.68 -39.83
CA ALA A 434 11.84 -19.67 -38.49
C ALA A 434 12.18 -21.09 -38.02
N LYS A 435 13.18 -21.21 -37.14
CA LYS A 435 13.56 -22.50 -36.53
C LYS A 435 12.49 -22.92 -35.52
N LYS A 436 11.86 -24.08 -35.72
CA LYS A 436 10.66 -24.48 -34.96
C LYS A 436 10.87 -24.50 -33.45
N ALA A 437 11.93 -25.13 -32.98
CA ALA A 437 12.19 -25.27 -31.54
C ALA A 437 12.31 -23.91 -30.84
N GLN A 438 13.07 -22.98 -31.44
CA GLN A 438 13.29 -21.64 -30.87
C GLN A 438 12.01 -20.80 -30.92
N ARG A 439 11.35 -20.77 -32.09
CA ARG A 439 10.11 -20.02 -32.27
C ARG A 439 8.98 -20.52 -31.36
N ALA A 440 8.88 -21.84 -31.15
CA ALA A 440 7.90 -22.42 -30.24
C ALA A 440 8.09 -21.95 -28.79
N ALA A 441 9.35 -21.86 -28.33
CA ALA A 441 9.66 -21.36 -27.00
C ALA A 441 9.31 -19.87 -26.85
N GLU A 442 9.65 -19.05 -27.86
CA GLU A 442 9.28 -17.63 -27.89
C GLU A 442 7.76 -17.45 -27.87
N ALA A 443 7.02 -18.23 -28.65
CA ALA A 443 5.56 -18.18 -28.71
C ALA A 443 4.92 -18.51 -27.35
N LEU A 444 5.47 -19.44 -26.57
CA LEU A 444 4.98 -19.68 -25.20
C LEU A 444 5.22 -18.46 -24.31
N GLY A 445 6.38 -17.80 -24.41
CA GLY A 445 6.68 -16.58 -23.65
C GLY A 445 5.78 -15.39 -24.02
N GLU A 446 5.35 -15.32 -25.28
CA GLU A 446 4.36 -14.34 -25.75
C GLU A 446 2.96 -14.61 -25.17
N ILE A 447 2.58 -15.89 -24.99
CA ILE A 447 1.28 -16.28 -24.42
C ILE A 447 1.26 -16.07 -22.91
N TYR A 448 2.33 -16.49 -22.22
CA TYR A 448 2.43 -16.40 -20.77
C TYR A 448 3.85 -16.03 -20.32
N PRO A 449 4.10 -14.78 -19.89
CA PRO A 449 5.44 -14.32 -19.54
C PRO A 449 6.11 -15.06 -18.36
N GLY A 450 5.34 -15.79 -17.55
CA GLY A 450 5.87 -16.58 -16.44
C GLY A 450 6.39 -17.97 -16.82
N ILE A 451 6.36 -18.36 -18.11
CA ILE A 451 6.94 -19.62 -18.59
C ILE A 451 8.46 -19.49 -18.76
N ASP A 452 9.20 -20.49 -18.31
CA ASP A 452 10.60 -20.72 -18.67
C ASP A 452 10.64 -21.71 -19.84
N ALA A 453 10.60 -21.17 -21.07
CA ALA A 453 10.62 -21.94 -22.30
C ALA A 453 11.95 -21.80 -23.05
N THR A 454 12.52 -22.92 -23.52
CA THR A 454 13.74 -22.93 -24.33
C THR A 454 13.64 -23.86 -25.53
N GLY A 455 14.40 -23.59 -26.59
CA GLY A 455 14.34 -24.36 -27.85
C GLY A 455 15.72 -24.71 -28.40
N HIS A 456 15.96 -26.00 -28.64
CA HIS A 456 17.21 -26.52 -29.19
C HIS A 456 17.02 -27.08 -30.60
N VAL A 457 17.81 -26.55 -31.54
CA VAL A 457 17.80 -26.99 -32.94
C VAL A 457 18.84 -28.08 -33.13
N ILE A 458 18.43 -29.32 -32.92
CA ILE A 458 19.27 -30.50 -33.10
C ILE A 458 18.50 -31.63 -33.78
N SER A 459 19.22 -32.45 -34.54
CA SER A 459 18.69 -33.69 -35.09
C SER A 459 18.74 -34.82 -34.06
N VAL A 460 17.70 -35.65 -34.02
CA VAL A 460 17.72 -36.91 -33.27
C VAL A 460 18.09 -38.04 -34.23
N PRO A 461 19.18 -38.79 -34.01
CA PRO A 461 19.59 -39.88 -34.88
C PRO A 461 18.49 -40.95 -35.01
N MET A 462 18.11 -41.26 -36.26
CA MET A 462 17.11 -42.28 -36.56
C MET A 462 17.76 -43.65 -36.64
N ALA A 463 17.14 -44.66 -36.03
CA ALA A 463 17.60 -46.04 -36.17
C ALA A 463 17.59 -46.48 -37.65
N GLY A 464 18.58 -47.27 -38.06
CA GLY A 464 18.70 -47.79 -39.43
C GLY A 464 19.24 -46.81 -40.48
N HIS A 465 19.48 -45.54 -40.13
CA HIS A 465 20.05 -44.55 -41.05
C HIS A 465 21.57 -44.41 -40.86
N PRO A 466 22.36 -44.24 -41.94
CA PRO A 466 23.81 -44.06 -41.85
C PRO A 466 24.17 -42.71 -41.20
N ILE A 467 25.25 -42.72 -40.41
CA ILE A 467 25.80 -41.50 -39.82
C ILE A 467 26.66 -40.79 -40.86
N ALA A 468 26.18 -39.66 -41.37
CA ALA A 468 26.92 -38.87 -42.38
C ALA A 468 28.02 -37.98 -41.77
N ASP A 469 27.80 -37.44 -40.57
CA ASP A 469 28.74 -36.57 -39.85
C ASP A 469 28.85 -37.03 -38.39
N GLU A 470 29.85 -37.87 -38.11
CA GLU A 470 30.06 -38.46 -36.78
C GLU A 470 30.28 -37.40 -35.69
N LYS A 471 31.02 -36.34 -35.99
CA LYS A 471 31.35 -35.31 -35.00
C LYS A 471 30.11 -34.51 -34.62
N LYS A 472 29.29 -34.11 -35.61
CA LYS A 472 28.02 -33.44 -35.35
C LYS A 472 27.04 -34.35 -34.61
N THR A 473 26.85 -35.58 -35.09
CA THR A 473 25.94 -36.55 -34.47
C THR A 473 26.32 -36.84 -33.02
N LYS A 474 27.62 -36.99 -32.71
CA LYS A 474 28.10 -37.16 -31.33
C LYS A 474 27.78 -35.94 -30.46
N THR A 475 27.93 -34.73 -30.99
CA THR A 475 27.61 -33.49 -30.25
C THR A 475 26.11 -33.39 -29.97
N GLU A 476 25.26 -33.69 -30.95
CA GLU A 476 23.80 -33.69 -30.79
C GLU A 476 23.33 -34.78 -29.83
N PHE A 477 23.93 -35.98 -29.88
CA PHE A 477 23.69 -37.07 -28.94
C PHE A 477 23.99 -36.63 -27.49
N GLU A 478 25.12 -35.98 -27.27
CA GLU A 478 25.53 -35.54 -25.94
C GLU A 478 24.60 -34.44 -25.39
N LEU A 479 24.18 -33.51 -26.25
CA LEU A 479 23.20 -32.51 -25.86
C LEU A 479 21.83 -33.14 -25.55
N LEU A 480 21.35 -34.09 -26.36
CA LEU A 480 20.10 -34.81 -26.09
C LEU A 480 20.16 -35.55 -24.75
N ARG A 481 21.27 -36.25 -24.47
CA ARG A 481 21.51 -36.93 -23.20
C ARG A 481 21.47 -35.98 -22.01
N LYS A 482 22.14 -34.83 -22.13
CA LYS A 482 22.12 -33.77 -21.11
C LYS A 482 20.70 -33.30 -20.85
N LEU A 483 19.95 -32.97 -21.90
CA LEU A 483 18.58 -32.47 -21.79
C LEU A 483 17.65 -33.51 -21.15
N ILE A 484 17.74 -34.79 -21.54
CA ILE A 484 16.95 -35.86 -20.90
C ILE A 484 17.26 -35.95 -19.41
N ASN A 485 18.52 -35.84 -19.01
CA ASN A 485 18.91 -35.92 -17.59
C ASN A 485 18.40 -34.71 -16.77
N GLU A 486 18.35 -33.52 -17.36
CA GLU A 486 17.92 -32.27 -16.71
C GLU A 486 16.39 -32.15 -16.54
N HIS A 487 15.61 -32.94 -17.28
CA HIS A 487 14.14 -32.90 -17.28
C HIS A 487 13.52 -34.10 -16.56
N ASP A 488 12.29 -33.94 -16.08
CA ASP A 488 11.59 -34.95 -15.28
C ASP A 488 10.71 -35.85 -16.15
N ALA A 489 10.01 -35.23 -17.11
CA ALA A 489 9.13 -35.89 -18.06
C ALA A 489 9.57 -35.62 -19.51
N ILE A 490 9.64 -36.68 -20.32
CA ILE A 490 10.09 -36.65 -21.71
C ILE A 490 8.93 -37.06 -22.62
N PHE A 491 8.54 -36.18 -23.53
CA PHE A 491 7.49 -36.44 -24.50
C PHE A 491 8.09 -36.73 -25.87
N LEU A 492 7.79 -37.92 -26.41
CA LEU A 492 8.18 -38.35 -27.75
C LEU A 492 7.07 -37.97 -28.72
N LEU A 493 7.25 -36.84 -29.41
CA LEU A 493 6.26 -36.19 -30.28
C LEU A 493 6.77 -36.07 -31.71
N MET A 494 7.57 -37.05 -32.11
CA MET A 494 8.36 -37.06 -33.35
C MET A 494 7.59 -37.71 -34.51
N ASP A 495 8.02 -37.47 -35.75
CA ASP A 495 7.22 -37.86 -36.91
C ASP A 495 7.29 -39.37 -37.22
N THR A 496 8.41 -40.05 -36.89
CA THR A 496 8.64 -41.44 -37.32
C THR A 496 8.96 -42.40 -36.17
N ARG A 497 8.78 -43.71 -36.37
CA ARG A 497 9.14 -44.75 -35.38
C ARG A 497 10.64 -44.78 -35.11
N GLU A 498 11.45 -44.65 -36.15
CA GLU A 498 12.92 -44.76 -36.10
C GLU A 498 13.54 -43.67 -35.22
N SER A 499 12.96 -42.46 -35.27
CA SER A 499 13.42 -41.31 -34.50
C SER A 499 13.13 -41.43 -33.00
N ARG A 500 12.14 -42.25 -32.60
CA ARG A 500 11.74 -42.48 -31.20
C ARG A 500 12.63 -43.47 -30.47
N TRP A 501 13.40 -44.29 -31.20
CA TRP A 501 14.18 -45.37 -30.61
C TRP A 501 15.23 -44.86 -29.62
N LEU A 502 16.09 -43.93 -30.04
CA LEU A 502 17.17 -43.43 -29.20
C LEU A 502 16.65 -42.71 -27.94
N PRO A 503 15.69 -41.77 -28.04
CA PRO A 503 15.08 -41.16 -26.85
C PRO A 503 14.41 -42.16 -25.91
N THR A 504 13.80 -43.23 -26.45
CA THR A 504 13.19 -44.29 -25.62
C THR A 504 14.25 -44.99 -24.77
N VAL A 505 15.36 -45.38 -25.38
CA VAL A 505 16.48 -46.03 -24.67
C VAL A 505 17.07 -45.09 -23.63
N MET A 506 17.35 -43.83 -24.00
CA MET A 506 17.92 -42.84 -23.10
C MET A 506 17.01 -42.54 -21.91
N GLY A 507 15.72 -42.31 -22.15
CA GLY A 507 14.74 -42.01 -21.11
C GLY A 507 14.59 -43.17 -20.12
N LYS A 508 14.54 -44.42 -20.63
CA LYS A 508 14.50 -45.62 -19.79
C LYS A 508 15.78 -45.78 -18.96
N ALA A 509 16.95 -45.60 -19.57
CA ALA A 509 18.24 -45.71 -18.89
C ALA A 509 18.42 -44.65 -17.79
N ALA A 510 17.92 -43.43 -18.02
CA ALA A 510 17.94 -42.33 -17.05
C ALA A 510 16.80 -42.38 -16.01
N GLY A 511 15.91 -43.38 -16.07
CA GLY A 511 14.79 -43.52 -15.14
C GLY A 511 13.76 -42.40 -15.23
N LYS A 512 13.55 -41.83 -16.42
CA LYS A 512 12.63 -40.71 -16.66
C LYS A 512 11.21 -41.18 -16.99
N ILE A 513 10.23 -40.32 -16.71
CA ILE A 513 8.86 -40.53 -17.17
C ILE A 513 8.87 -40.27 -18.67
N VAL A 514 8.58 -41.29 -19.48
CA VAL A 514 8.54 -41.15 -20.94
C VAL A 514 7.11 -41.35 -21.43
N LEU A 515 6.60 -40.35 -22.15
CA LEU A 515 5.27 -40.33 -22.74
C LEU A 515 5.44 -40.29 -24.27
N ASN A 516 4.84 -41.25 -24.95
CA ASN A 516 4.89 -41.34 -26.41
C ASN A 516 3.52 -41.02 -26.98
N ALA A 517 3.47 -40.13 -27.99
CA ALA A 517 2.28 -39.91 -28.79
C ALA A 517 2.63 -40.05 -30.28
N ALA A 518 1.89 -40.89 -31.01
CA ALA A 518 2.04 -41.06 -32.45
C ALA A 518 0.67 -40.97 -33.15
N LEU A 519 0.69 -40.50 -34.39
CA LEU A 519 -0.51 -40.28 -35.22
C LEU A 519 -0.47 -41.21 -36.43
N GLY A 520 -1.56 -41.92 -36.65
CA GLY A 520 -1.93 -42.51 -37.94
C GLY A 520 -2.74 -41.51 -38.77
N PHE A 521 -3.41 -42.00 -39.81
CA PHE A 521 -4.26 -41.16 -40.67
C PHE A 521 -5.50 -40.66 -39.92
N ASP A 522 -6.23 -41.57 -39.28
CA ASP A 522 -7.48 -41.34 -38.53
C ASP A 522 -7.42 -41.87 -37.09
N THR A 523 -6.27 -42.40 -36.68
CA THR A 523 -6.02 -43.00 -35.37
C THR A 523 -4.82 -42.35 -34.69
N PHE A 524 -4.71 -42.54 -33.37
CA PHE A 524 -3.53 -42.13 -32.62
C PHE A 524 -3.26 -43.09 -31.47
N VAL A 525 -2.01 -43.13 -31.01
CA VAL A 525 -1.60 -43.88 -29.82
C VAL A 525 -0.92 -42.95 -28.84
N VAL A 526 -1.36 -42.99 -27.59
CA VAL A 526 -0.69 -42.33 -26.46
C VAL A 526 -0.34 -43.40 -25.43
N MET A 527 0.92 -43.47 -25.02
CA MET A 527 1.38 -44.45 -24.04
C MET A 527 2.44 -43.87 -23.11
N ARG A 528 2.48 -44.37 -21.88
CA ARG A 528 3.59 -44.13 -20.95
C ARG A 528 4.49 -45.35 -20.89
N HIS A 529 5.80 -45.16 -20.83
CA HIS A 529 6.73 -46.25 -20.58
C HIS A 529 6.75 -46.61 -19.09
N GLY A 530 7.00 -47.87 -18.76
CA GLY A 530 7.19 -48.29 -17.38
C GLY A 530 8.48 -47.73 -16.78
N LEU A 531 8.42 -47.30 -15.52
CA LEU A 531 9.63 -47.07 -14.71
C LEU A 531 10.11 -48.41 -14.15
N LYS A 532 11.39 -48.51 -13.79
CA LYS A 532 11.90 -49.69 -13.08
C LYS A 532 11.17 -49.81 -11.74
N ALA A 533 10.62 -50.99 -11.47
CA ALA A 533 10.04 -51.31 -10.17
C ALA A 533 11.13 -51.24 -9.08
N LYS A 534 10.85 -50.51 -8.00
CA LYS A 534 11.73 -50.34 -6.84
C LYS A 534 11.20 -51.01 -5.58
N GLY A 535 9.94 -51.44 -5.57
CA GLY A 535 9.27 -52.05 -4.42
C GLY A 535 8.47 -53.31 -4.75
N GLN A 536 8.10 -54.06 -3.71
CA GLN A 536 7.16 -55.18 -3.84
C GLN A 536 5.78 -54.66 -4.24
N GLY A 537 5.23 -55.18 -5.36
CA GLY A 537 3.93 -54.80 -5.90
C GLY A 537 3.97 -53.75 -7.03
N GLU A 538 5.15 -53.26 -7.42
CA GLU A 538 5.29 -52.40 -8.60
C GLU A 538 5.52 -53.22 -9.87
N GLU A 539 4.72 -52.98 -10.91
CA GLU A 539 4.86 -53.63 -12.21
C GLU A 539 5.61 -52.75 -13.22
N GLU A 540 6.60 -53.34 -13.88
CA GLU A 540 7.36 -52.67 -14.94
C GLU A 540 6.65 -52.83 -16.30
N LEU A 541 5.99 -51.76 -16.75
CA LEU A 541 5.35 -51.74 -18.07
C LEU A 541 6.38 -51.66 -19.21
N GLY A 542 6.00 -52.24 -20.36
CA GLY A 542 6.75 -52.15 -21.60
C GLY A 542 6.87 -50.72 -22.17
N CYS A 543 7.74 -50.56 -23.16
CA CYS A 543 7.88 -49.32 -23.94
C CYS A 543 7.26 -49.46 -25.33
N TYR A 544 7.29 -48.38 -26.13
CA TYR A 544 6.78 -48.35 -27.52
C TYR A 544 7.33 -49.45 -28.44
N PHE A 545 8.49 -50.02 -28.09
CA PHE A 545 9.15 -51.05 -28.89
C PHE A 545 9.01 -52.47 -28.31
N CYS A 546 8.30 -52.65 -27.19
CA CYS A 546 8.13 -53.99 -26.59
C CYS A 546 7.13 -54.86 -27.37
N ASN A 547 6.13 -54.26 -27.99
CA ASN A 547 5.15 -54.92 -28.86
C ASN A 547 5.02 -54.12 -30.15
N ASP A 548 4.67 -54.78 -31.25
CA ASP A 548 4.28 -54.03 -32.44
C ASP A 548 2.96 -53.30 -32.18
N VAL A 549 2.96 -52.02 -32.55
CA VAL A 549 1.89 -51.08 -32.23
C VAL A 549 0.68 -51.25 -33.16
N VAL A 550 0.91 -51.87 -34.32
CA VAL A 550 -0.09 -52.25 -35.33
C VAL A 550 0.37 -53.59 -35.89
N ALA A 551 -0.53 -54.56 -36.05
CA ALA A 551 -0.17 -55.82 -36.67
C ALA A 551 0.02 -55.61 -38.19
N PRO A 552 0.93 -56.32 -38.87
CA PRO A 552 1.08 -56.19 -40.34
C PRO A 552 -0.18 -56.55 -41.15
N ALA A 553 -1.17 -57.18 -40.51
CA ALA A 553 -2.46 -57.55 -41.11
C ALA A 553 -3.55 -56.47 -40.96
N ASP A 554 -3.32 -55.48 -40.08
CA ASP A 554 -4.15 -54.28 -39.93
C ASP A 554 -3.73 -53.22 -40.96
#